data_AF-A0A951J2P3-F1
#
_entry.id   AF-A0A951J2P3-F1
#
_cell.length_a   1.000
_cell.length_b   1.000
_cell.length_c   1.000
_cell.angle_alpha   90.00
_cell.angle_beta   90.00
_cell.angle_gamma   90.00
#
_symmetry.space_group_name_H-M   'P 1'
#
loop_
_entity.id
_entity.type
_entity.pdbx_description
1 polymer ?
#
loop_
_entity_poly.entity_id
_entity_poly.type
_entity_poly.pdbx_seq_one_letter_code
_entity_poly.pdbx_strand_id
1 'polypeptide(L)'
;MYSLTETTNLTAIAECQYAIGDKLKFTKFTSCLGLFCKIKDSTKLIGIHLVLFDENDVPFTLADVATVRTVLENWDAELETGWVVGCLDFWSSEIKSAFLEIFGDIDRERILNSDSGFYSAEVINQAVVVTFEP
;
A
#
# COMPACT_ATOMS: atom_id res chain seq x y z
N MET A 1 18.55 3.00 3.00
CA MET A 1 17.43 2.96 3.96
C MET A 1 16.23 3.41 3.18
N TYR A 2 15.25 2.54 2.98
CA TYR A 2 14.05 2.88 2.23
C TYR A 2 13.28 3.97 2.98
N SER A 3 12.94 5.06 2.28
CA SER A 3 12.31 6.23 2.89
C SER A 3 10.97 6.49 2.24
N LEU A 4 9.97 6.77 3.07
CA LEU A 4 8.63 7.13 2.63
C LEU A 4 8.38 8.60 2.92
N THR A 5 7.84 9.32 1.94
CA THR A 5 7.50 10.74 2.08
C THR A 5 6.01 10.96 1.95
N GLU A 6 5.45 11.85 2.76
CA GLU A 6 4.04 12.22 2.64
C GLU A 6 3.83 13.10 1.41
N THR A 7 2.71 12.91 0.71
CA THR A 7 2.26 13.78 -0.38
C THR A 7 0.80 14.21 -0.17
N THR A 8 0.46 15.41 -0.65
CA THR A 8 -0.91 15.91 -0.68
C THR A 8 -1.61 15.65 -2.01
N ASN A 9 -0.91 15.05 -3.00
CA ASN A 9 -1.51 14.66 -4.27
C ASN A 9 -2.23 13.31 -4.15
N LEU A 10 -3.48 13.37 -3.72
CA LEU A 10 -4.31 12.19 -3.43
C LEU A 10 -4.64 11.35 -4.67
N THR A 11 -4.51 11.92 -5.88
CA THR A 11 -4.88 11.24 -7.14
C THR A 11 -3.70 10.67 -7.91
N ALA A 12 -2.47 10.90 -7.44
CA ALA A 12 -1.26 10.43 -8.09
C ALA A 12 -0.13 10.29 -7.06
N ILE A 13 -0.30 9.37 -6.12
CA ILE A 13 0.73 9.04 -5.14
C ILE A 13 1.88 8.33 -5.87
N ALA A 14 3.05 8.96 -5.91
CA ALA A 14 4.24 8.42 -6.58
C ALA A 14 4.89 7.31 -5.76
N GLU A 15 5.79 6.55 -6.39
CA GLU A 15 6.62 5.55 -5.70
C GLU A 15 7.36 6.20 -4.52
N CYS A 16 7.56 5.43 -3.44
CA CYS A 16 8.15 5.90 -2.18
C CYS A 16 7.36 7.04 -1.50
N GLN A 17 6.08 7.20 -1.84
CA GLN A 17 5.20 8.17 -1.19
C GLN A 17 4.03 7.49 -0.48
N TYR A 18 3.46 8.22 0.48
CA TYR A 18 2.17 7.90 1.07
C TYR A 18 1.29 9.15 1.15
N ALA A 19 -0.02 8.95 1.21
CA ALA A 19 -0.97 10.03 1.40
C ALA A 19 -2.16 9.59 2.25
N ILE A 20 -2.87 10.58 2.79
CA ILE A 20 -4.06 10.38 3.62
C ILE A 20 -5.24 11.14 3.02
N GLY A 21 -6.36 10.46 2.83
CA GLY A 21 -7.54 11.05 2.21
C GLY A 21 -8.72 10.10 2.10
N ASP A 22 -9.88 10.63 1.73
CA ASP A 22 -11.12 9.84 1.60
C ASP A 22 -11.10 8.95 0.35
N LYS A 23 -10.42 9.40 -0.71
CA LYS A 23 -10.18 8.66 -1.95
C LYS A 23 -8.74 8.85 -2.40
N LEU A 24 -8.07 7.74 -2.68
CA LEU A 24 -6.65 7.71 -3.02
C LEU A 24 -6.44 6.98 -4.34
N LYS A 25 -5.48 7.43 -5.14
CA LYS A 25 -5.05 6.77 -6.37
C LYS A 25 -3.53 6.85 -6.50
N PHE A 26 -2.92 5.72 -6.81
CA PHE A 26 -1.50 5.68 -7.11
C PHE A 26 -1.21 6.09 -8.55
N THR A 27 0.04 6.45 -8.81
CA THR A 27 0.59 6.43 -10.17
C THR A 27 0.63 5.01 -10.73
N LYS A 28 0.94 4.85 -12.03
CA LYS A 28 0.85 3.57 -12.72
C LYS A 28 1.85 2.55 -12.15
N PHE A 29 1.37 1.35 -11.85
CA PHE A 29 2.18 0.22 -11.43
C PHE A 29 2.74 -0.52 -12.62
N THR A 30 4.01 -0.90 -12.54
CA THR A 30 4.66 -1.84 -13.46
C THR A 30 5.12 -3.08 -12.71
N SER A 31 5.86 -2.89 -11.62
CA SER A 31 6.32 -3.92 -10.68
C SER A 31 6.01 -3.57 -9.22
N CYS A 32 5.27 -2.49 -8.99
CA CYS A 32 5.07 -1.86 -7.70
C CYS A 32 4.07 -2.62 -6.82
N LEU A 33 4.14 -2.36 -5.52
CA LEU A 33 3.09 -2.73 -4.56
C LEU A 33 2.43 -1.47 -4.01
N GLY A 34 1.16 -1.59 -3.68
CA GLY A 34 0.39 -0.58 -2.98
C GLY A 34 -0.21 -1.16 -1.72
N LEU A 35 -0.34 -0.32 -0.71
CA LEU A 35 -1.06 -0.64 0.50
C LEU A 35 -2.16 0.38 0.70
N PHE A 36 -3.36 -0.08 1.00
CA PHE A 36 -4.45 0.77 1.47
C PHE A 36 -4.90 0.29 2.84
N CYS A 37 -5.08 1.21 3.78
CA CYS A 37 -5.59 0.88 5.10
C CYS A 37 -6.47 2.02 5.60
N LYS A 38 -7.55 1.72 6.30
CA LYS A 38 -8.40 2.74 6.92
C LYS A 38 -7.68 3.35 8.12
N ILE A 39 -7.90 4.64 8.35
CA ILE A 39 -7.49 5.29 9.60
C ILE A 39 -8.58 5.05 10.64
N LYS A 40 -8.18 4.61 11.84
CA LYS A 40 -9.10 4.33 12.94
C LYS A 40 -9.99 5.54 13.25
N ASP A 41 -11.26 5.27 13.54
CA ASP A 41 -12.26 6.29 13.87
C ASP A 41 -12.42 7.40 12.80
N SER A 42 -12.08 7.10 11.54
CA SER A 42 -12.10 8.03 10.41
C SER A 42 -12.81 7.46 9.17
N THR A 43 -13.17 8.35 8.23
CA THR A 43 -13.56 7.98 6.85
C THR A 43 -12.37 7.94 5.89
N LYS A 44 -11.18 8.30 6.37
CA LYS A 44 -9.98 8.41 5.55
C LYS A 44 -9.23 7.08 5.48
N LEU A 45 -8.44 6.98 4.43
CA LEU A 45 -7.46 5.94 4.19
C LEU A 45 -6.06 6.53 4.30
N ILE A 46 -5.10 5.66 4.60
CA ILE A 46 -3.71 5.83 4.22
C ILE A 46 -3.42 4.93 3.02
N GLY A 47 -2.74 5.50 2.01
CA GLY A 47 -2.26 4.78 0.84
C GLY A 47 -0.74 4.91 0.76
N ILE A 48 -0.03 3.78 0.61
CA ILE A 48 1.45 3.74 0.52
C ILE A 48 1.86 3.07 -0.78
N HIS A 49 2.70 3.73 -1.58
CA HIS A 49 3.19 3.20 -2.85
C HIS A 49 4.65 2.74 -2.70
N LEU A 50 4.88 1.45 -2.93
CA LEU A 50 6.16 0.79 -2.80
C LEU A 50 6.71 0.37 -4.16
N VAL A 51 8.01 0.54 -4.33
CA VAL A 51 8.74 0.12 -5.53
C VAL A 51 9.79 -0.92 -5.15
N LEU A 52 10.05 -1.86 -6.07
CA LEU A 52 11.01 -2.93 -5.86
C LEU A 52 12.46 -2.41 -5.80
N PHE A 53 12.77 -1.40 -6.61
CA PHE A 53 14.05 -0.69 -6.64
C PHE A 53 13.76 0.81 -6.66
N ASP A 54 14.40 1.58 -5.79
CA ASP A 54 14.25 3.02 -5.80
C ASP A 54 15.00 3.68 -6.99
N GLU A 55 14.94 5.01 -7.08
CA GLU A 55 15.60 5.79 -8.14
C GLU A 55 17.13 5.63 -8.18
N ASN A 56 17.74 5.05 -7.14
CA ASN A 56 19.18 4.80 -7.02
C ASN A 56 19.52 3.29 -7.16
N ASP A 57 18.60 2.48 -7.70
CA ASP A 57 18.71 1.02 -7.82
C ASP A 57 18.88 0.29 -6.47
N VAL A 58 18.45 0.90 -5.36
CA VAL A 58 18.48 0.23 -4.05
C VAL A 58 17.22 -0.63 -3.93
N PRO A 59 17.36 -1.95 -3.70
CA PRO A 59 16.22 -2.83 -3.59
C PRO A 59 15.44 -2.60 -2.30
N PHE A 60 14.12 -2.77 -2.34
CA PHE A 60 13.31 -2.95 -1.15
C PHE A 60 13.63 -4.29 -0.50
N THR A 61 13.85 -4.29 0.81
CA THR A 61 14.20 -5.49 1.57
C THR A 61 13.18 -5.79 2.67
N LEU A 62 13.24 -6.99 3.24
CA LEU A 62 12.39 -7.35 4.39
C LEU A 62 12.56 -6.39 5.57
N ALA A 63 13.75 -5.80 5.76
CA ALA A 63 13.98 -4.83 6.83
C ALA A 63 13.19 -3.54 6.64
N ASP A 64 12.90 -3.15 5.39
CA ASP A 64 12.18 -1.92 5.06
C ASP A 64 10.66 -2.04 5.35
N VAL A 65 10.15 -3.26 5.54
CA VAL A 65 8.76 -3.51 6.00
C VAL A 65 8.50 -2.83 7.34
N ALA A 66 9.51 -2.72 8.21
CA ALA A 66 9.38 -2.02 9.49
C ALA A 66 9.09 -0.52 9.28
N THR A 67 9.70 0.12 8.28
CA THR A 67 9.42 1.53 7.94
C THR A 67 7.96 1.71 7.55
N VAL A 68 7.42 0.79 6.76
CA VAL A 68 6.01 0.80 6.34
C VAL A 68 5.09 0.64 7.54
N ARG A 69 5.38 -0.33 8.42
CA ARG A 69 4.63 -0.55 9.66
C ARG A 69 4.63 0.70 10.54
N THR A 70 5.78 1.36 10.73
CA THR A 70 5.88 2.60 11.51
C THR A 70 5.02 3.71 10.91
N VAL A 71 4.99 3.86 9.58
CA VAL A 71 4.10 4.86 8.94
C VAL A 71 2.63 4.54 9.22
N LEU A 72 2.21 3.28 9.10
CA LEU A 72 0.84 2.86 9.42
C LEU A 72 0.48 3.11 10.89
N GLU A 73 1.37 2.77 11.81
CA GLU A 73 1.18 2.98 13.26
C GLU A 73 1.12 4.46 13.64
N ASN A 74 1.99 5.31 13.05
CA ASN A 74 2.00 6.75 13.30
C ASN A 74 0.69 7.45 12.94
N TRP A 75 -0.09 6.85 12.04
CA TRP A 75 -1.37 7.37 11.56
C TRP A 75 -2.57 6.57 12.06
N ASP A 76 -2.39 5.77 13.11
CA ASP A 76 -3.45 4.96 13.74
C ASP A 76 -4.23 4.11 12.71
N ALA A 77 -3.50 3.48 11.77
CA ALA A 77 -4.12 2.65 10.75
C ALA A 77 -4.80 1.41 11.37
N GLU A 78 -6.03 1.12 10.93
CA GLU A 78 -6.82 -0.06 11.33
C GLU A 78 -6.39 -1.26 10.48
N LEU A 79 -5.28 -1.91 10.86
CA LEU A 79 -4.57 -2.92 10.05
C LEU A 79 -5.45 -4.07 9.53
N GLU A 80 -6.50 -4.45 10.25
CA GLU A 80 -7.47 -5.48 9.82
C GLU A 80 -8.27 -5.09 8.57
N THR A 81 -8.26 -3.81 8.20
CA THR A 81 -8.89 -3.28 6.97
C THR A 81 -7.92 -3.20 5.79
N GLY A 82 -6.66 -3.60 6.00
CA GLY A 82 -5.57 -3.41 5.07
C GLY A 82 -5.68 -4.27 3.81
N TRP A 83 -5.34 -3.67 2.68
CA TRP A 83 -5.23 -4.31 1.37
C TRP A 83 -3.81 -4.22 0.85
N VAL A 84 -3.34 -5.30 0.20
CA VAL A 84 -2.12 -5.32 -0.60
C VAL A 84 -2.53 -5.40 -2.07
N VAL A 85 -2.03 -4.48 -2.88
CA VAL A 85 -2.37 -4.40 -4.31
C VAL A 85 -1.11 -4.34 -5.17
N GLY A 86 -1.21 -4.71 -6.44
CA GLY A 86 -0.14 -4.51 -7.41
C GLY A 86 0.42 -5.79 -7.98
N CYS A 87 1.69 -5.78 -8.37
CA CYS A 87 2.32 -6.87 -9.12
C CYS A 87 3.13 -7.78 -8.19
N LEU A 88 2.45 -8.56 -7.35
CA LEU A 88 3.05 -9.36 -6.28
C LEU A 88 4.03 -10.43 -6.80
N ASP A 89 3.94 -10.83 -8.06
CA ASP A 89 4.81 -11.86 -8.64
C ASP A 89 6.27 -11.42 -8.79
N PHE A 90 6.54 -10.10 -8.80
CA PHE A 90 7.91 -9.56 -8.80
C PHE A 90 8.56 -9.53 -7.41
N TRP A 91 7.81 -9.80 -6.35
CA TRP A 91 8.25 -9.66 -4.97
C TRP A 91 8.53 -11.02 -4.32
N SER A 92 9.53 -11.04 -3.43
CA SER A 92 9.90 -12.27 -2.72
C SER A 92 8.77 -12.78 -1.83
N SER A 93 8.74 -14.09 -1.58
CA SER A 93 7.74 -14.71 -0.70
C SER A 93 7.77 -14.14 0.72
N GLU A 94 8.95 -13.81 1.24
CA GLU A 94 9.15 -13.26 2.58
C GLU A 94 8.51 -11.87 2.72
N ILE A 95 8.71 -10.99 1.73
CA ILE A 95 8.12 -9.65 1.76
C ILE A 95 6.59 -9.74 1.66
N LYS A 96 6.08 -10.62 0.78
CA LYS A 96 4.63 -10.86 0.67
C LYS A 96 4.03 -11.35 1.98
N SER A 97 4.64 -12.35 2.60
CA SER A 97 4.19 -12.88 3.90
C SER A 97 4.22 -11.81 4.99
N ALA A 98 5.26 -10.97 5.02
CA ALA A 98 5.37 -9.90 6.02
C ALA A 98 4.24 -8.86 5.92
N PHE A 99 3.80 -8.50 4.70
CA PHE A 99 2.63 -7.61 4.54
C PHE A 99 1.31 -8.28 4.93
N LEU A 100 1.16 -9.58 4.67
CA LEU A 100 -0.03 -10.32 5.11
C LEU A 100 -0.10 -10.44 6.63
N GLU A 101 1.05 -10.66 7.27
CA GLU A 101 1.18 -10.66 8.74
C GLU A 101 0.87 -9.29 9.34
N ILE A 102 1.24 -8.18 8.69
CA ILE A 102 0.85 -6.83 9.13
C ILE A 102 -0.67 -6.70 9.20
N PHE A 103 -1.41 -7.23 8.22
CA PHE A 103 -2.85 -7.04 8.10
C PHE A 103 -3.69 -8.18 8.69
N GLY A 104 -3.07 -9.13 9.40
CA GLY A 104 -3.76 -10.28 9.98
C GLY A 104 -4.46 -11.18 8.95
N ASP A 105 -4.18 -11.00 7.66
CA ASP A 105 -4.92 -11.64 6.57
C ASP A 105 -4.25 -12.96 6.14
N ILE A 106 -4.45 -13.98 6.98
CA ILE A 106 -3.88 -15.31 6.79
C ILE A 106 -4.45 -15.98 5.53
N ASP A 107 -5.71 -15.67 5.18
CA ASP A 107 -6.43 -16.27 4.06
C ASP A 107 -6.20 -15.54 2.72
N ARG A 108 -5.48 -14.41 2.73
CA ARG A 108 -5.09 -13.62 1.56
C ARG A 108 -6.27 -13.04 0.78
N GLU A 109 -7.39 -12.81 1.44
CA GLU A 109 -8.61 -12.30 0.81
C GLU A 109 -8.47 -10.83 0.36
N ARG A 110 -7.55 -10.08 0.97
CA ARG A 110 -7.29 -8.65 0.72
C ARG A 110 -6.04 -8.42 -0.14
N ILE A 111 -5.71 -9.39 -0.98
CA ILE A 111 -4.71 -9.25 -2.05
C ILE A 111 -5.41 -9.03 -3.39
N LEU A 112 -5.03 -7.96 -4.08
CA LEU A 112 -5.43 -7.71 -5.47
C LEU A 112 -4.20 -7.70 -6.39
N ASN A 113 -3.88 -8.85 -6.99
CA ASN A 113 -2.78 -9.03 -7.95
C ASN A 113 -3.33 -8.99 -9.39
N SER A 114 -3.28 -7.82 -10.06
CA SER A 114 -4.06 -7.58 -11.29
C SER A 114 -3.23 -7.13 -12.50
N ASP A 115 -1.92 -7.33 -12.50
CA ASP A 115 -0.95 -6.79 -13.47
C ASP A 115 -0.71 -5.27 -13.35
N SER A 116 0.07 -4.73 -14.30
CA SER A 116 0.38 -3.31 -14.45
C SER A 116 -0.87 -2.48 -14.73
N GLY A 117 -1.04 -1.37 -14.02
CA GLY A 117 -2.21 -0.50 -14.15
C GLY A 117 -2.28 0.50 -13.01
N PHE A 118 -3.45 1.05 -12.74
CA PHE A 118 -3.69 1.99 -11.66
C PHE A 118 -4.56 1.35 -10.59
N TYR A 119 -4.18 1.56 -9.34
CA TYR A 119 -4.94 1.13 -8.19
C TYR A 119 -5.43 2.35 -7.41
N SER A 120 -6.69 2.30 -6.99
CA SER A 120 -7.32 3.33 -6.17
C SER A 120 -8.16 2.70 -5.07
N ALA A 121 -8.44 3.47 -4.03
CA ALA A 121 -9.31 3.04 -2.96
C ALA A 121 -10.12 4.21 -2.37
N GLU A 122 -11.27 3.88 -1.81
CA GLU A 122 -12.12 4.78 -1.04
C GLU A 122 -12.86 4.00 0.07
N VAL A 123 -13.34 4.69 1.09
CA VAL A 123 -14.19 4.07 2.13
C VAL A 123 -15.66 4.23 1.74
N ILE A 124 -16.33 3.10 1.49
CA ILE A 124 -17.77 3.06 1.19
C ILE A 124 -18.44 2.21 2.26
N ASN A 125 -19.45 2.76 2.95
CA ASN A 125 -20.18 2.06 4.01
C ASN A 125 -19.27 1.40 5.07
N GLN A 126 -18.24 2.13 5.52
CA GLN A 126 -17.22 1.67 6.48
C GLN A 126 -16.24 0.60 5.97
N ALA A 127 -16.37 0.12 4.74
CA ALA A 127 -15.45 -0.84 4.12
C ALA A 127 -14.48 -0.13 3.17
N VAL A 128 -13.23 -0.61 3.13
CA VAL A 128 -12.24 -0.20 2.11
C VAL A 128 -12.61 -0.89 0.80
N VAL A 129 -12.88 -0.10 -0.23
CA VAL A 129 -13.19 -0.60 -1.58
C VAL A 129 -12.02 -0.25 -2.49
N VAL A 130 -11.35 -1.29 -2.99
CA VAL A 130 -10.21 -1.16 -3.92
C VAL A 130 -10.71 -1.32 -5.35
N THR A 131 -10.22 -0.47 -6.25
CA THR A 131 -10.51 -0.53 -7.70
C THR A 131 -9.20 -0.61 -8.49
N PHE A 132 -9.20 -1.45 -9.52
CA PHE A 132 -8.12 -1.58 -10.50
C PHE A 132 -8.56 -1.08 -11.88
N GLU A 133 -7.68 -0.33 -12.55
CA GLU A 133 -7.82 0.13 -13.93
C GLU A 133 -6.57 -0.27 -14.73
N PRO A 134 -6.66 -1.10 -15.78
CA PRO A 134 -5.49 -1.52 -16.58
C PRO A 134 -4.84 -0.37 -17.39
#